data_AF-A0A917DSD4-F1
#
_entry.id   AF-A0A917DSD4-F1
#
_cell.length_a   1.000
_cell.length_b   1.000
_cell.length_c   1.000
_cell.angle_alpha   90.00
_cell.angle_beta   90.00
_cell.angle_gamma   90.00
#
_symmetry.space_group_name_H-M   'P 1'
#
loop_
_entity.id
_entity.type
_entity.pdbx_description
1 polymer ?
#
loop_
_entity_poly.entity_id
_entity_poly.type
_entity_poly.pdbx_seq_one_letter_code
_entity_poly.pdbx_strand_id
1 'polypeptide(L)' 'MRFKMNNFSIETNVPTGFLRLEQVLKLIPVSKATWWSGCKTGQFPKPFKLAPRITAWRVSDIQSCIENFRPAKDTF' A
#
# COMPACT_ATOMS: atom_id res chain seq x y z
N MET A 1 -14.45 -30.30 30.18
CA MET A 1 -13.47 -30.82 29.19
C MET A 1 -12.95 -29.62 28.39
N ARG A 2 -11.70 -29.20 28.63
CA ARG A 2 -11.14 -27.92 28.16
C ARG A 2 -10.30 -28.20 26.91
N PHE A 3 -10.87 -27.99 25.72
CA PHE A 3 -10.10 -28.05 24.48
C PHE A 3 -9.23 -26.80 24.36
N LYS A 4 -7.94 -26.95 24.68
CA LYS A 4 -6.89 -26.06 24.18
C LYS A 4 -6.58 -26.52 22.75
N MET A 5 -6.88 -25.67 21.77
CA MET A 5 -6.37 -25.73 20.41
C MET A 5 -6.21 -24.28 19.98
N ASN A 6 -5.15 -23.82 19.36
CA ASN A 6 -3.74 -24.19 19.23
C ASN A 6 -3.13 -22.91 18.65
N ASN A 7 -1.90 -22.57 19.02
CA ASN A 7 -1.14 -21.46 18.46
C ASN A 7 -1.29 -21.38 16.92
N PHE A 8 -1.95 -20.34 16.41
CA PHE A 8 -1.78 -19.91 15.03
C PHE A 8 -0.86 -18.68 15.02
N SER A 9 0.37 -18.90 15.43
CA SER A 9 1.46 -17.95 15.22
C SER A 9 1.86 -18.00 13.74
N ILE A 10 1.16 -17.23 12.89
CA ILE A 10 1.79 -16.65 11.70
C ILE A 10 1.78 -15.13 11.86
N GLU A 11 2.61 -14.63 12.76
CA GLU A 11 2.94 -13.21 12.82
C GLU A 11 3.90 -12.88 11.68
N THR A 12 3.38 -12.87 10.46
CA THR A 12 3.98 -12.10 9.38
C THR A 12 3.03 -10.94 9.11
N ASN A 13 3.12 -9.91 9.95
CA ASN A 13 2.49 -8.60 9.75
C ASN A 13 3.13 -7.85 8.56
N VAL A 14 3.35 -8.55 7.45
CA VAL A 14 3.57 -7.93 6.15
C VAL A 14 2.20 -7.86 5.50
N PRO A 15 1.62 -6.66 5.31
CA PRO A 15 0.40 -6.56 4.51
C PRO A 15 0.79 -6.90 3.06
N THR A 16 0.69 -8.18 2.75
CA THR A 16 1.03 -8.73 1.43
C THR A 16 -0.24 -8.69 0.59
N GLY A 17 -0.19 -7.96 -0.52
CA GLY A 17 -1.36 -7.79 -1.39
C GLY A 17 -1.17 -6.71 -2.44
N PHE A 18 -2.19 -6.56 -3.29
CA PHE A 18 -2.22 -5.58 -4.36
C PHE A 18 -3.45 -4.68 -4.22
N LEU A 19 -3.24 -3.37 -4.33
CA LEU A 19 -4.28 -2.35 -4.31
C LEU A 19 -4.56 -1.84 -5.71
N ARG A 20 -5.84 -1.68 -6.04
CA ARG A 20 -6.27 -0.96 -7.25
C ARG A 20 -6.25 0.54 -7.01
N LEU A 21 -6.29 1.31 -8.10
CA LEU A 21 -6.26 2.77 -8.06
C LEU A 21 -7.30 3.35 -7.09
N GLU A 22 -8.55 2.91 -7.14
CA GLU A 22 -9.61 3.38 -6.24
C GLU A 22 -9.28 3.18 -4.75
N GLN A 23 -8.59 2.08 -4.40
CA GLN A 23 -8.17 1.82 -3.01
C GLN A 23 -7.01 2.72 -2.62
N VAL A 24 -6.05 2.91 -3.53
CA VAL A 24 -4.92 3.80 -3.31
C VAL A 24 -5.36 5.24 -3.08
N LEU A 25 -6.33 5.73 -3.87
CA LEU A 25 -6.85 7.10 -3.74
C LEU A 25 -7.67 7.32 -2.46
N LYS A 26 -8.20 6.25 -1.84
CA LYS A 26 -8.81 6.33 -0.50
C LYS A 26 -7.76 6.50 0.60
N LEU A 27 -6.55 5.99 0.39
CA LEU A 27 -5.44 6.10 1.35
C LEU A 27 -4.67 7.42 1.17
N ILE A 28 -4.43 7.80 -0.08
CA ILE A 28 -3.70 9.03 -0.44
C ILE A 28 -4.69 9.91 -1.22
N PRO A 29 -5.27 10.95 -0.59
CA PRO A 29 -6.37 11.72 -1.17
C PRO A 29 -5.88 12.69 -2.24
N VAL A 30 -5.50 12.16 -3.41
CA VAL A 30 -5.10 12.92 -4.60
C VAL A 30 -5.99 12.59 -5.78
N SER A 31 -5.95 13.43 -6.82
CA SER A 31 -6.67 13.12 -8.05
C SER A 31 -6.03 11.95 -8.81
N LYS A 32 -6.83 11.24 -9.62
CA LYS A 32 -6.33 10.19 -10.54
C LYS A 32 -5.20 10.71 -11.43
N ALA A 33 -5.35 11.91 -11.99
CA ALA A 33 -4.37 12.52 -12.88
C ALA A 33 -3.05 12.82 -12.14
N THR A 34 -3.13 13.34 -10.92
CA THR A 34 -1.96 13.58 -10.06
C THR A 34 -1.24 12.27 -9.77
N TRP A 35 -1.98 11.22 -9.41
CA TRP A 35 -1.40 9.90 -9.16
C TRP A 35 -0.64 9.34 -10.37
N TRP A 36 -1.24 9.40 -11.56
CA TRP A 36 -0.57 8.95 -12.79
C TRP A 36 0.65 9.80 -13.16
N SER A 37 0.57 11.12 -12.98
CA SER A 37 1.69 12.03 -13.20
C SER A 37 2.84 11.73 -12.25
N GLY A 38 2.55 11.56 -10.96
CA GLY A 38 3.58 11.21 -9.97
C GLY A 38 4.16 9.82 -10.14
N CYS A 39 3.39 8.85 -10.67
CA CYS A 39 3.93 7.55 -11.09
C CYS A 39 4.93 7.70 -12.26
N LYS A 40 4.69 8.66 -13.18
CA LYS A 40 5.56 8.95 -14.32
C LYS A 40 6.82 9.71 -13.89
N THR A 41 6.71 10.65 -12.96
CA THR A 41 7.85 11.42 -12.43
C THR A 41 8.67 10.66 -11.40
N GLY A 42 8.17 9.52 -10.89
CA GLY A 42 8.85 8.70 -9.90
C GLY A 42 8.61 9.10 -8.45
N GLN A 43 7.66 10.01 -8.19
CA GLN A 43 7.23 10.39 -6.84
C GLN A 43 6.36 9.30 -6.19
N PHE A 44 5.54 8.60 -7.00
CA PHE A 44 4.68 7.51 -6.54
C PHE A 44 5.22 6.15 -6.99
N PRO A 45 4.83 5.05 -6.32
CA PRO A 45 5.29 3.73 -6.68
C PRO A 45 4.86 3.32 -8.09
N LYS A 46 5.74 2.57 -8.78
CA LYS A 46 5.52 2.15 -10.16
C LYS A 46 4.27 1.26 -10.29
N PRO A 47 3.43 1.48 -11.31
CA PRO A 47 2.27 0.62 -11.56
C PRO A 47 2.70 -0.81 -11.93
N PHE A 48 2.10 -1.80 -11.28
CA PHE A 48 2.31 -3.22 -11.58
C PHE A 48 1.15 -3.75 -12.43
N LYS A 49 1.45 -4.33 -13.60
CA LYS A 49 0.42 -4.96 -14.46
C LYS A 49 0.19 -6.40 -14.04
N LEU A 50 -0.98 -6.67 -13.43
CA LEU A 50 -1.42 -8.03 -13.09
C LEU A 50 -2.03 -8.75 -14.29
N ALA A 51 -2.67 -8.00 -15.19
CA ALA A 51 -3.30 -8.51 -16.41
C ALA A 51 -3.33 -7.39 -17.48
N PRO A 52 -3.72 -7.67 -18.73
CA PRO A 52 -3.67 -6.69 -19.83
C PRO A 52 -4.37 -5.35 -19.55
N ARG A 53 -5.44 -5.36 -18.73
CA ARG A 53 -6.22 -4.17 -18.34
C ARG A 53 -6.25 -3.93 -16.82
N ILE A 54 -5.42 -4.63 -16.05
CA ILE A 54 -5.43 -4.55 -14.59
C ILE A 54 -4.08 -4.05 -14.10
N THR A 55 -4.10 -2.81 -13.62
CA THR A 55 -2.97 -2.19 -12.93
C THR A 55 -3.24 -2.17 -11.43
N ALA A 56 -2.24 -2.55 -10.64
CA ALA A 56 -2.28 -2.51 -9.20
C ALA A 56 -0.93 -2.09 -8.61
N TRP A 57 -0.91 -1.82 -7.32
CA TRP A 57 0.28 -1.45 -6.56
C TRP A 57 0.44 -2.37 -5.37
N ARG A 58 1.67 -2.74 -5.01
CA ARG A 58 1.91 -3.53 -3.80
C ARG A 58 1.61 -2.67 -2.58
N VAL A 59 0.98 -3.28 -1.58
CA VAL A 59 0.66 -2.57 -0.33
C VAL A 59 1.93 -2.05 0.35
N SER A 60 3.02 -2.84 0.34
CA SER A 60 4.33 -2.43 0.89
C SER A 60 4.86 -1.14 0.27
N ASP A 61 4.76 -1.01 -1.05
CA ASP A 61 5.26 0.17 -1.77
C ASP A 61 4.40 1.41 -1.45
N ILE A 62 3.08 1.22 -1.28
CA ILE A 62 2.15 2.29 -0.89
C ILE A 62 2.41 2.75 0.54
N GLN A 63 2.68 1.82 1.47
CA GLN A 63 3.02 2.17 2.86
C GLN A 63 4.30 2.97 2.94
N SER A 64 5.37 2.53 2.26
CA SER A 64 6.62 3.31 2.19
C SER A 64 6.40 4.70 1.60
N CYS A 65 5.49 4.82 0.62
CA CYS A 65 5.12 6.11 0.05
C CYS A 65 4.42 7.02 1.08
N ILE A 66 3.50 6.49 1.89
CA ILE A 66 2.83 7.23 2.96
C ILE A 66 3.83 7.68 4.04
N GLU A 67 4.75 6.81 4.45
CA GLU A 67 5.78 7.16 5.43
C GLU A 67 6.69 8.28 4.92
N ASN A 68 7.00 8.32 3.62
CA ASN A 68 7.75 9.43 3.03
C ASN A 68 6.99 10.77 3.03
N PHE A 69 5.65 10.75 3.02
CA PHE A 69 4.84 11.97 3.15
C PHE A 69 4.69 12.43 4.59
N ARG A 70 4.92 11.54 5.56
CA ARG A 70 4.83 11.90 6.97
C ARG A 70 5.99 12.86 7.29
N PRO A 71 5.73 14.12 7.69
CA PRO A 71 6.80 14.98 8.17
C PRO A 71 7.49 14.31 9.36
N ALA A 72 8.81 14.46 9.44
CA ALA A 72 9.65 13.83 10.47
C ALA A 72 8.99 14.03 11.83
N LYS A 73 8.71 12.92 12.52
CA LYS A 73 7.93 12.86 13.76
C LYS A 73 8.27 14.03 14.66
N ASP A 74 7.32 14.95 14.84
CA ASP A 74 7.38 15.95 15.88
C ASP A 74 7.61 15.21 17.20
N THR A 75 8.83 15.38 17.71
CA THR A 75 9.29 14.80 18.96
C THR A 75 8.73 15.67 20.06
N PHE A 76 7.77 15.14 20.82
CA PHE A 76 7.34 15.68 22.10
C PHE A 76 7.75 14.70 23.20
#